data_AF-A0A921F3D5-F1
#
_entry.id   AF-A0A921F3D5-F1
#
_cell.length_a   1.000
_cell.length_b   1.000
_cell.length_c   1.000
_cell.angle_alpha   90.00
_cell.angle_beta   90.00
_cell.angle_gamma   90.00
#
_symmetry.space_group_name_H-M   'P 1'
#
loop_
_entity.id
_entity.type
_entity.pdbx_description
1 polymer ?
#
loop_
_entity_poly.entity_id
_entity_poly.type
_entity_poly.pdbx_seq_one_letter_code
_entity_poly.pdbx_strand_id
1 'polypeptide(L)'
;MTATVDSMLAGDVAELTESELRGLDDGDALRDLWARIPEDAGARHLYSRYLMEVHGGTWVGEVIGWVRECEPEEEFLVGYLADLGWAGRSCCRSATPQIPKHMLVRREPKVVRFAYAYLALQAARFDFDYRLINRILGVIDDDEAIEYSNFGEGFAMFAALAEGADVDVDAIERLAKPGANVKLQHLVLHGMWLYPGDRYGEQLVQIGTRLIRSDARDANAWMRRAEGHRRLGEHREAVEALDTAISLLDANSREVHADFVRQRMMVTYEMGIMANIDEKVAAVEAVIAERGDAQVEKLHGIVDEHSNTLKRQFQDMMFRIMEVIALFVALIGVLAATIGTSLAAGLSLGGRIAILASASIFLVFFFVMIHVLARPRAERTRKDRT
;
A
#
# COMPACT_ATOMS: atom_id res chain seq x y z
N MET A 1 2.27 -56.44 -24.02
CA MET A 1 1.51 -56.27 -22.77
C MET A 1 2.45 -56.23 -21.57
N THR A 2 3.25 -57.25 -21.25
CA THR A 2 4.30 -57.14 -20.21
C THR A 2 5.48 -56.24 -20.61
N ALA A 3 5.94 -56.32 -21.86
CA ALA A 3 7.02 -55.45 -22.38
C ALA A 3 6.62 -53.96 -22.55
N THR A 4 5.32 -53.65 -22.47
CA THR A 4 4.80 -52.28 -22.56
C THR A 4 4.83 -51.62 -21.19
N VAL A 5 4.45 -52.37 -20.14
CA VAL A 5 4.55 -51.96 -18.74
C VAL A 5 6.01 -51.76 -18.30
N ASP A 6 6.94 -52.65 -18.67
CA ASP A 6 8.36 -52.47 -18.33
C ASP A 6 9.03 -51.29 -19.07
N SER A 7 8.53 -50.95 -20.27
CA SER A 7 8.93 -49.74 -21.02
C SER A 7 8.31 -48.46 -20.44
N MET A 8 7.10 -48.54 -19.88
CA MET A 8 6.37 -47.45 -19.20
C MET A 8 6.89 -47.18 -17.78
N LEU A 9 7.49 -48.19 -17.14
CA LEU A 9 8.09 -48.10 -15.81
C LEU A 9 9.55 -47.62 -15.83
N ALA A 10 10.22 -47.62 -17.00
CA ALA A 10 11.65 -47.34 -17.14
C ALA A 10 12.01 -45.90 -17.54
N GLY A 11 11.06 -45.02 -17.88
CA GLY A 11 11.39 -43.67 -18.34
C GLY A 11 10.25 -42.67 -18.19
N ASP A 12 10.53 -41.60 -17.45
CA ASP A 12 9.80 -40.33 -17.33
C ASP A 12 8.25 -40.38 -17.26
N VAL A 13 7.73 -40.02 -16.07
CA VAL A 13 6.31 -39.72 -15.79
C VAL A 13 5.74 -38.62 -16.72
N ALA A 14 6.61 -37.91 -17.46
CA ALA A 14 6.24 -36.94 -18.49
C ALA A 14 5.64 -37.54 -19.78
N GLU A 15 5.75 -38.85 -20.01
CA GLU A 15 5.31 -39.48 -21.28
C GLU A 15 4.05 -40.36 -21.18
N LEU A 16 3.39 -40.47 -20.02
CA LEU A 16 2.11 -41.19 -19.93
C LEU A 16 0.99 -40.42 -20.65
N THR A 17 0.49 -40.98 -21.75
CA THR A 17 -0.58 -40.41 -22.58
C THR A 17 -1.98 -40.76 -22.06
N GLU A 18 -2.96 -39.91 -22.37
CA GLU A 18 -4.39 -40.12 -22.03
C GLU A 18 -4.94 -41.47 -22.55
N SER A 19 -4.37 -42.00 -23.65
CA SER A 19 -4.71 -43.33 -24.17
C SER A 19 -4.19 -44.50 -23.33
N GLU A 20 -3.08 -44.31 -22.62
CA GLU A 20 -2.46 -45.34 -21.78
C GLU A 20 -3.15 -45.43 -20.42
N LEU A 21 -3.61 -44.29 -19.88
CA LEU A 21 -4.46 -44.23 -18.69
C LEU A 21 -5.82 -44.93 -18.91
N ARG A 22 -6.43 -44.79 -20.09
CA ARG A 22 -7.68 -45.49 -20.45
C ARG A 22 -7.54 -47.01 -20.58
N GLY A 23 -6.31 -47.52 -20.67
CA GLY A 23 -6.01 -48.96 -20.72
C GLY A 23 -5.77 -49.59 -19.34
N LEU A 24 -5.73 -48.79 -18.27
CA LEU A 24 -5.61 -49.26 -16.88
C LEU A 24 -6.96 -49.80 -16.38
N ASP A 25 -7.37 -50.95 -16.91
CA ASP A 25 -8.44 -51.80 -16.36
C ASP A 25 -7.88 -52.85 -15.37
N ASP A 26 -6.55 -52.92 -15.26
CA ASP A 26 -5.85 -53.90 -14.44
C ASP A 26 -5.52 -53.30 -13.05
N GLY A 27 -6.13 -53.89 -12.01
CA GLY A 27 -6.01 -53.41 -10.64
C GLY A 27 -4.58 -53.40 -10.10
N ASP A 28 -3.66 -54.14 -10.71
CA ASP A 28 -2.25 -54.16 -10.32
C ASP A 28 -1.48 -52.90 -10.77
N ALA A 29 -1.78 -52.37 -11.96
CA ALA A 29 -1.13 -51.15 -12.46
C ALA A 29 -1.65 -49.87 -11.78
N LEU A 30 -2.94 -49.86 -11.40
CA LEU A 30 -3.49 -48.82 -10.52
C LEU A 30 -2.87 -48.90 -9.12
N ARG A 31 -2.61 -50.11 -8.60
CA ARG A 31 -1.88 -50.33 -7.32
C ARG A 31 -0.44 -49.85 -7.37
N ASP A 32 0.29 -50.10 -8.45
CA ASP A 32 1.66 -49.62 -8.60
C ASP A 32 1.72 -48.09 -8.77
N LEU A 33 0.78 -47.50 -9.52
CA LEU A 33 0.64 -46.04 -9.59
C LEU A 33 0.30 -45.48 -8.20
N TRP A 34 -0.65 -46.09 -7.48
CA TRP A 34 -1.03 -45.76 -6.10
C TRP A 34 0.16 -45.75 -5.14
N ALA A 35 1.06 -46.73 -5.24
CA ALA A 35 2.26 -46.81 -4.40
C ALA A 35 3.25 -45.66 -4.68
N ARG A 36 3.21 -45.06 -5.87
CA ARG A 36 4.11 -43.98 -6.31
C ARG A 36 3.51 -42.58 -6.19
N ILE A 37 2.19 -42.45 -5.99
CA ILE A 37 1.50 -41.16 -5.74
C ILE A 37 2.16 -40.35 -4.59
N PRO A 38 2.57 -40.98 -3.47
CA PRO A 38 3.24 -40.25 -2.40
C PRO A 38 4.59 -39.64 -2.80
N GLU A 39 5.27 -40.23 -3.78
CA GLU A 39 6.66 -39.91 -4.11
C GLU A 39 6.80 -38.98 -5.33
N ASP A 40 5.77 -38.90 -6.20
CA ASP A 40 5.86 -38.19 -7.49
C ASP A 40 4.69 -37.20 -7.72
N ALA A 41 5.02 -35.92 -7.94
CA ALA A 41 4.04 -34.86 -8.18
C ALA A 41 3.35 -34.94 -9.56
N GLY A 42 4.06 -35.44 -10.59
CA GLY A 42 3.49 -35.70 -11.91
C GLY A 42 2.48 -36.84 -11.86
N ALA A 43 2.81 -37.91 -11.13
CA ALA A 43 1.90 -39.03 -10.89
C ALA A 43 0.60 -38.58 -10.19
N ARG A 44 0.71 -37.69 -9.20
CA ARG A 44 -0.46 -37.08 -8.53
C ARG A 44 -1.37 -36.34 -9.50
N HIS A 45 -0.81 -35.51 -10.38
CA HIS A 45 -1.60 -34.74 -11.35
C HIS A 45 -2.32 -35.63 -12.36
N LEU A 46 -1.60 -36.60 -12.95
CA LEU A 46 -2.14 -37.55 -13.92
C LEU A 46 -3.25 -38.41 -13.29
N TYR A 47 -3.00 -38.94 -12.10
CA TYR A 47 -3.98 -39.76 -11.38
C TYR A 47 -5.24 -38.96 -11.03
N SER A 48 -5.09 -37.70 -10.61
CA SER A 48 -6.23 -36.83 -10.31
C SER A 48 -7.12 -36.63 -11.54
N ARG A 49 -6.54 -36.41 -12.72
CA ARG A 49 -7.30 -36.31 -13.98
C ARG A 49 -7.99 -37.62 -14.35
N TYR A 50 -7.25 -38.73 -14.30
CA TYR A 50 -7.80 -40.06 -14.55
C TYR A 50 -9.03 -40.35 -13.68
N LEU A 51 -8.94 -40.07 -12.37
CA LEU A 51 -10.06 -40.23 -11.45
C LEU A 51 -11.29 -39.44 -11.90
N MET A 52 -11.12 -38.18 -12.32
CA MET A 52 -12.23 -37.32 -12.76
C MET A 52 -12.84 -37.78 -14.08
N GLU A 53 -12.03 -38.33 -14.99
CA GLU A 53 -12.48 -38.80 -16.30
C GLU A 53 -13.20 -40.14 -16.21
N VAL A 54 -12.64 -41.10 -15.47
CA VAL A 54 -13.15 -42.47 -15.39
C VAL A 54 -14.30 -42.59 -14.40
N HIS A 55 -14.14 -42.09 -13.17
CA HIS A 55 -15.14 -42.24 -12.12
C HIS A 55 -16.13 -41.07 -12.09
N GLY A 56 -15.85 -39.97 -12.78
CA GLY A 56 -16.83 -38.92 -13.05
C GLY A 56 -17.52 -38.38 -11.80
N GLY A 57 -18.78 -38.75 -11.58
CA GLY A 57 -19.58 -38.30 -10.43
C GLY A 57 -19.45 -39.14 -9.16
N THR A 58 -18.60 -40.18 -9.15
CA THR A 58 -18.45 -41.11 -8.02
C THR A 58 -17.01 -41.17 -7.47
N TRP A 59 -16.11 -40.32 -7.97
CA TRP A 59 -14.69 -40.34 -7.59
C TRP A 59 -14.45 -40.20 -6.08
N VAL A 60 -15.32 -39.48 -5.36
CA VAL A 60 -15.22 -39.35 -3.90
C VAL A 60 -15.36 -40.71 -3.23
N GLY A 61 -16.23 -41.59 -3.74
CA GLY A 61 -16.41 -42.94 -3.22
C GLY A 61 -15.16 -43.79 -3.34
N GLU A 62 -14.48 -43.73 -4.50
CA GLU A 62 -13.23 -44.46 -4.76
C GLU A 62 -12.11 -44.00 -3.84
N VAL A 63 -11.92 -42.68 -3.72
CA VAL A 63 -10.89 -42.11 -2.85
C VAL A 63 -11.14 -42.49 -1.40
N ILE A 64 -12.39 -42.45 -0.94
CA ILE A 64 -12.71 -42.85 0.43
C ILE A 64 -12.55 -44.36 0.64
N GLY A 65 -12.87 -45.19 -0.36
CA GLY A 65 -12.59 -46.63 -0.36
C GLY A 65 -11.10 -46.88 -0.12
N TRP A 66 -10.25 -46.21 -0.91
CA TRP A 66 -8.80 -46.29 -0.77
C TRP A 66 -8.30 -45.79 0.60
N VAL A 67 -8.80 -44.66 1.10
CA VAL A 67 -8.44 -44.16 2.44
C VAL A 67 -8.78 -45.18 3.53
N ARG A 68 -9.91 -45.89 3.39
CA ARG A 68 -10.34 -46.92 4.34
C ARG A 68 -9.44 -48.14 4.32
N GLU A 69 -8.93 -48.53 3.15
CA GLU A 69 -8.09 -49.72 2.99
C GLU A 69 -6.63 -49.45 3.38
N CYS A 70 -6.10 -48.29 3.03
CA CYS A 70 -4.69 -47.97 3.17
C CYS A 70 -4.33 -47.21 4.45
N GLU A 71 -5.31 -46.53 5.07
CA GLU A 71 -5.11 -45.67 6.26
C GLU A 71 -3.85 -44.78 6.15
N PRO A 72 -3.76 -43.94 5.11
CA PRO A 72 -2.55 -43.19 4.79
C PRO A 72 -2.16 -42.21 5.89
N GLU A 73 -0.86 -41.90 5.96
CA GLU A 73 -0.35 -40.87 6.85
C GLU A 73 -0.96 -39.50 6.53
N GLU A 74 -1.19 -38.73 7.59
CA GLU A 74 -1.92 -37.47 7.56
C GLU A 74 -1.29 -36.43 6.63
N GLU A 75 0.04 -36.27 6.70
CA GLU A 75 0.77 -35.27 5.92
C GLU A 75 0.57 -35.48 4.42
N PHE A 76 0.65 -36.74 3.98
CA PHE A 76 0.36 -37.11 2.61
C PHE A 76 -1.12 -36.91 2.26
N LEU A 77 -2.03 -37.39 3.12
CA LEU A 77 -3.46 -37.35 2.88
C LEU A 77 -3.97 -35.92 2.68
N VAL A 78 -3.54 -34.97 3.52
CA VAL A 78 -3.89 -33.55 3.42
C VAL A 78 -3.50 -32.94 2.08
N GLY A 79 -2.28 -33.24 1.63
CA GLY A 79 -1.77 -32.78 0.34
C GLY A 79 -2.60 -33.33 -0.81
N TYR A 80 -2.79 -34.64 -0.79
CA TYR A 80 -3.49 -35.39 -1.81
C TYR A 80 -4.97 -35.01 -1.96
N LEU A 81 -5.71 -34.93 -0.85
CA LEU A 81 -7.13 -34.54 -0.88
C LEU A 81 -7.34 -33.10 -1.33
N ALA A 82 -6.40 -32.19 -1.02
CA ALA A 82 -6.48 -30.81 -1.51
C ALA A 82 -6.31 -30.74 -3.03
N ASP A 83 -5.34 -31.49 -3.57
CA ASP A 83 -5.08 -31.56 -5.01
C ASP A 83 -6.27 -32.20 -5.75
N LEU A 84 -6.87 -33.26 -5.19
CA LEU A 84 -8.09 -33.89 -5.72
C LEU A 84 -9.31 -32.96 -5.66
N GLY A 85 -9.49 -32.20 -4.57
CA GLY A 85 -10.56 -31.21 -4.46
C GLY A 85 -10.47 -30.15 -5.56
N TRP A 86 -9.27 -29.67 -5.84
CA TRP A 86 -9.02 -28.73 -6.92
C TRP A 86 -9.27 -29.35 -8.31
N ALA A 87 -8.79 -30.57 -8.54
CA ALA A 87 -9.00 -31.30 -9.79
C ALA A 87 -10.50 -31.53 -10.04
N GLY A 88 -11.23 -31.98 -9.02
CA GLY A 88 -12.68 -32.15 -9.07
C GLY A 88 -13.39 -30.85 -9.47
N ARG A 89 -13.05 -29.73 -8.84
CA ARG A 89 -13.62 -28.43 -9.23
C ARG A 89 -13.27 -28.05 -10.68
N SER A 90 -12.01 -28.18 -11.07
CA SER A 90 -11.52 -27.81 -12.41
C SER A 90 -12.18 -28.63 -13.52
N CYS A 91 -12.57 -29.87 -13.21
CA CYS A 91 -13.30 -30.75 -14.12
C CYS A 91 -14.84 -30.62 -14.01
N CYS A 92 -15.37 -29.62 -13.29
CA CYS A 92 -16.80 -29.46 -13.02
C CYS A 92 -17.43 -30.67 -12.29
N ARG A 93 -16.66 -31.34 -11.44
CA ARG A 93 -17.00 -32.52 -10.61
C ARG A 93 -16.70 -32.25 -9.12
N SER A 94 -17.14 -31.10 -8.60
CA SER A 94 -16.94 -30.71 -7.19
C SER A 94 -17.34 -31.85 -6.22
N ALA A 95 -16.61 -31.96 -5.11
CA ALA A 95 -16.88 -32.98 -4.08
C ALA A 95 -18.16 -32.67 -3.29
N THR A 96 -18.54 -31.39 -3.17
CA THR A 96 -19.70 -30.92 -2.39
C THR A 96 -21.00 -31.71 -2.64
N PRO A 97 -21.49 -31.88 -3.89
CA PRO A 97 -22.72 -32.63 -4.16
C PRO A 97 -22.60 -34.14 -3.87
N GLN A 98 -21.39 -34.68 -3.76
CA GLN A 98 -21.13 -36.11 -3.51
C GLN A 98 -21.05 -36.44 -2.01
N ILE A 99 -20.90 -35.43 -1.15
CA ILE A 99 -20.74 -35.60 0.30
C ILE A 99 -21.97 -35.01 1.01
N PRO A 100 -23.10 -35.76 1.07
CA PRO A 100 -24.27 -35.31 1.81
C PRO A 100 -24.00 -35.32 3.32
N LYS A 101 -24.75 -34.52 4.07
CA LYS A 101 -24.59 -34.33 5.53
C LYS A 101 -24.49 -35.65 6.31
N HIS A 102 -25.23 -36.69 5.93
CA HIS A 102 -25.22 -37.97 6.64
C HIS A 102 -23.87 -38.70 6.56
N MET A 103 -23.05 -38.45 5.52
CA MET A 103 -21.70 -39.02 5.40
C MET A 103 -20.71 -38.35 6.36
N LEU A 104 -20.91 -37.06 6.67
CA LEU A 104 -20.05 -36.31 7.60
C LEU A 104 -20.22 -36.77 9.05
N VAL A 105 -21.39 -37.29 9.42
CA VAL A 105 -21.70 -37.76 10.79
C VAL A 105 -21.75 -39.27 10.91
N ARG A 106 -21.41 -40.00 9.84
CA ARG A 106 -21.44 -41.45 9.83
C ARG A 106 -20.32 -42.01 10.70
N ARG A 107 -20.62 -43.09 11.43
CA ARG A 107 -19.62 -43.81 12.23
C ARG A 107 -18.64 -44.54 11.32
N GLU A 108 -17.46 -43.96 11.13
CA GLU A 108 -16.35 -44.46 10.32
C GLU A 108 -15.01 -44.32 11.09
N PRO A 109 -13.93 -44.99 10.66
CA PRO A 109 -12.58 -44.76 11.18
C PRO A 109 -12.17 -43.27 11.13
N LYS A 110 -11.31 -42.84 12.06
CA LYS A 110 -10.92 -41.42 12.21
C LYS A 110 -10.40 -40.81 10.90
N VAL A 111 -9.51 -41.52 10.20
CA VAL A 111 -8.92 -41.08 8.92
C VAL A 111 -9.97 -40.92 7.80
N VAL A 112 -11.00 -41.78 7.79
CA VAL A 112 -12.10 -41.71 6.83
C VAL A 112 -13.03 -40.53 7.12
N ARG A 113 -13.36 -40.28 8.40
CA ARG A 113 -14.15 -39.11 8.80
C ARG A 113 -13.42 -37.81 8.44
N PHE A 114 -12.12 -37.76 8.71
CA PHE A 114 -11.26 -36.66 8.30
C PHE A 114 -11.30 -36.44 6.79
N ALA A 115 -11.14 -37.50 5.99
CA ALA A 115 -11.13 -37.39 4.53
C ALA A 115 -12.45 -36.83 3.97
N TYR A 116 -13.61 -37.30 4.48
CA TYR A 116 -14.90 -36.74 4.10
C TYR A 116 -15.02 -35.25 4.45
N ALA A 117 -14.69 -34.90 5.69
CA ALA A 117 -14.80 -33.52 6.17
C ALA A 117 -13.86 -32.59 5.40
N TYR A 118 -12.60 -32.99 5.23
CA TYR A 118 -11.58 -32.20 4.56
C TYR A 118 -11.91 -31.99 3.07
N LEU A 119 -12.36 -33.02 2.34
CA LEU A 119 -12.82 -32.86 0.95
C LEU A 119 -14.02 -31.92 0.84
N ALA A 120 -14.99 -32.04 1.74
CA ALA A 120 -16.15 -31.15 1.76
C ALA A 120 -15.76 -29.69 2.05
N LEU A 121 -14.87 -29.46 3.01
CA LEU A 121 -14.34 -28.13 3.35
C LEU A 121 -13.49 -27.54 2.22
N GLN A 122 -12.62 -28.33 1.57
CA GLN A 122 -11.84 -27.88 0.42
C GLN A 122 -12.72 -27.50 -0.76
N ALA A 123 -13.73 -28.31 -1.09
CA ALA A 123 -14.66 -28.00 -2.15
C ALA A 123 -15.43 -26.71 -1.85
N ALA A 124 -15.98 -26.55 -0.64
CA ALA A 124 -16.64 -25.32 -0.21
C ALA A 124 -15.71 -24.10 -0.27
N ARG A 125 -14.45 -24.24 0.13
CA ARG A 125 -13.42 -23.19 0.03
C ARG A 125 -13.18 -22.75 -1.40
N PHE A 126 -13.02 -23.68 -2.34
CA PHE A 126 -12.77 -23.35 -3.74
C PHE A 126 -14.01 -22.79 -4.46
N ASP A 127 -15.20 -23.12 -3.95
CA ASP A 127 -16.47 -22.54 -4.39
C ASP A 127 -16.79 -21.22 -3.66
N PHE A 128 -15.93 -20.78 -2.73
CA PHE A 128 -16.10 -19.61 -1.88
C PHE A 128 -17.43 -19.61 -1.08
N ASP A 129 -17.96 -20.78 -0.74
CA ASP A 129 -19.17 -20.93 0.08
C ASP A 129 -18.82 -20.97 1.57
N TYR A 130 -18.54 -19.79 2.14
CA TYR A 130 -18.17 -19.62 3.55
C TYR A 130 -19.30 -20.08 4.50
N ARG A 131 -20.56 -19.94 4.08
CA ARG A 131 -21.71 -20.43 4.85
C ARG A 131 -21.71 -21.95 4.94
N LEU A 132 -21.39 -22.63 3.84
CA LEU A 132 -21.26 -24.07 3.84
C LEU A 132 -20.09 -24.54 4.70
N ILE A 133 -18.95 -23.84 4.67
CA ILE A 133 -17.82 -24.11 5.59
C ILE A 133 -18.30 -24.08 7.04
N ASN A 134 -18.96 -22.99 7.46
CA ASN A 134 -19.46 -22.86 8.82
C ASN A 134 -20.51 -23.93 9.18
N ARG A 135 -21.37 -24.33 8.23
CA ARG A 135 -22.32 -25.44 8.44
C ARG A 135 -21.62 -26.80 8.58
N ILE A 136 -20.58 -27.06 7.79
CA ILE A 136 -19.81 -28.31 7.87
C ILE A 136 -19.11 -28.35 9.23
N LEU A 137 -18.40 -27.27 9.61
CA LEU A 137 -17.73 -27.13 10.90
C LEU A 137 -18.68 -27.34 12.09
N GLY A 138 -19.87 -26.75 12.08
CA GLY A 138 -20.86 -26.94 13.16
C GLY A 138 -21.50 -28.35 13.21
N VAL A 139 -21.26 -29.21 12.22
CA VAL A 139 -21.76 -30.60 12.22
C VAL A 139 -20.68 -31.59 12.67
N ILE A 140 -19.42 -31.24 12.44
CA ILE A 140 -18.24 -32.06 12.76
C ILE A 140 -17.56 -31.64 14.07
N ASP A 141 -18.01 -30.55 14.71
CA ASP A 141 -17.48 -29.96 15.95
C ASP A 141 -17.45 -30.96 17.13
N ASP A 142 -18.28 -32.01 17.07
CA ASP A 142 -18.37 -33.06 18.10
C ASP A 142 -17.37 -34.23 17.92
N ASP A 143 -16.45 -34.16 16.93
CA ASP A 143 -15.54 -35.24 16.57
C ASP A 143 -14.05 -34.87 16.73
N GLU A 144 -13.30 -35.65 17.52
CA GLU A 144 -11.81 -35.63 17.62
C GLU A 144 -11.08 -35.81 16.26
N ALA A 145 -11.82 -36.03 15.17
CA ALA A 145 -11.32 -36.27 13.82
C ALA A 145 -10.74 -35.01 13.14
N ILE A 146 -11.11 -33.81 13.58
CA ILE A 146 -10.70 -32.53 12.94
C ILE A 146 -9.83 -31.67 13.86
N GLU A 147 -9.72 -32.06 15.14
CA GLU A 147 -8.59 -31.65 15.99
C GLU A 147 -7.25 -32.19 15.46
N TYR A 148 -7.28 -33.22 14.61
CA TYR A 148 -6.14 -33.59 13.78
C TYR A 148 -5.74 -32.38 12.91
N SER A 149 -4.52 -31.85 13.15
CA SER A 149 -3.83 -30.80 12.37
C SER A 149 -4.34 -29.35 12.40
N ASN A 150 -5.25 -28.96 13.31
CA ASN A 150 -5.80 -27.59 13.38
C ASN A 150 -6.50 -27.10 12.09
N PHE A 151 -6.88 -27.99 11.17
CA PHE A 151 -7.54 -27.58 9.93
C PHE A 151 -8.95 -27.04 10.15
N GLY A 152 -9.70 -27.53 11.14
CA GLY A 152 -11.00 -26.96 11.50
C GLY A 152 -10.88 -25.47 11.84
N GLU A 153 -9.93 -25.13 12.70
CA GLU A 153 -9.59 -23.74 13.03
C GLU A 153 -9.13 -22.96 11.79
N GLY A 154 -8.32 -23.56 10.93
CA GLY A 154 -7.88 -22.91 9.68
C GLY A 154 -8.99 -22.64 8.68
N PHE A 155 -9.98 -23.52 8.56
CA PHE A 155 -11.15 -23.28 7.71
C PHE A 155 -12.08 -22.24 8.31
N ALA A 156 -12.26 -22.23 9.64
CA ALA A 156 -12.99 -21.19 10.33
C ALA A 156 -12.33 -19.82 10.12
N MET A 157 -11.01 -19.74 10.29
CA MET A 157 -10.23 -18.52 10.07
C MET A 157 -10.27 -18.07 8.60
N PHE A 158 -10.17 -19.00 7.65
CA PHE A 158 -10.32 -18.71 6.23
C PHE A 158 -11.69 -18.07 5.93
N ALA A 159 -12.78 -18.67 6.43
CA ALA A 159 -14.13 -18.16 6.23
C ALA A 159 -14.29 -16.77 6.87
N ALA A 160 -13.82 -16.60 8.11
CA ALA A 160 -13.87 -15.32 8.82
C ALA A 160 -13.13 -14.20 8.08
N LEU A 161 -11.88 -14.45 7.65
CA LEU A 161 -11.09 -13.49 6.88
C LEU A 161 -11.77 -13.13 5.55
N ALA A 162 -12.27 -14.13 4.83
CA ALA A 162 -12.92 -13.92 3.53
C ALA A 162 -14.27 -13.19 3.65
N GLU A 163 -14.96 -13.32 4.78
CA GLU A 163 -16.16 -12.54 5.12
C GLU A 163 -15.82 -11.12 5.61
N GLY A 164 -14.54 -10.80 5.81
CA GLY A 164 -14.06 -9.50 6.27
C GLY A 164 -14.09 -9.30 7.79
N ALA A 165 -14.15 -10.39 8.56
CA ALA A 165 -13.95 -10.31 9.99
C ALA A 165 -12.50 -9.91 10.30
N ASP A 166 -12.34 -9.01 11.27
CA ASP A 166 -11.03 -8.62 11.78
C ASP A 166 -10.48 -9.75 12.67
N VAL A 167 -9.53 -10.49 12.12
CA VAL A 167 -8.81 -11.56 12.82
C VAL A 167 -7.51 -11.02 13.37
N ASP A 168 -7.23 -11.35 14.62
CA ASP A 168 -6.00 -11.00 15.31
C ASP A 168 -4.77 -11.61 14.61
N VAL A 169 -3.72 -10.80 14.49
CA VAL A 169 -2.46 -11.20 13.85
C VAL A 169 -1.80 -12.32 14.64
N ASP A 170 -1.86 -12.31 15.97
CA ASP A 170 -1.28 -13.36 16.80
C ASP A 170 -1.95 -14.72 16.55
N ALA A 171 -3.26 -14.73 16.26
CA ALA A 171 -3.99 -15.94 15.90
C ALA A 171 -3.54 -16.47 14.53
N ILE A 172 -3.38 -15.57 13.54
CA ILE A 172 -2.84 -15.90 12.21
C ILE A 172 -1.44 -16.49 12.34
N GLU A 173 -0.56 -15.86 13.11
CA GLU A 173 0.81 -16.29 13.29
C GLU A 173 0.92 -17.63 14.02
N ARG A 174 0.07 -17.87 15.03
CA ARG A 174 0.02 -19.17 15.72
C ARG A 174 -0.33 -20.30 14.75
N LEU A 175 -1.31 -20.07 13.88
CA LEU A 175 -1.79 -21.08 12.95
C LEU A 175 -0.85 -21.28 11.75
N ALA A 176 -0.24 -20.20 11.27
CA ALA A 176 0.72 -20.19 10.15
C ALA A 176 2.19 -20.12 10.61
N LYS A 177 2.49 -20.61 11.81
CA LYS A 177 3.84 -20.59 12.40
C LYS A 177 4.86 -21.35 11.54
N PRO A 178 6.15 -21.02 11.61
CA PRO A 178 7.19 -21.83 10.98
C PRO A 178 7.10 -23.31 11.38
N GLY A 179 7.16 -24.22 10.40
CA GLY A 179 6.99 -25.65 10.61
C GLY A 179 5.54 -26.14 10.71
N ALA A 180 4.54 -25.25 10.64
CA ALA A 180 3.15 -25.68 10.44
C ALA A 180 2.97 -26.33 9.06
N ASN A 181 1.95 -27.18 8.94
CA ASN A 181 1.63 -27.84 7.68
C ASN A 181 1.51 -26.81 6.53
N VAL A 182 2.16 -27.09 5.39
CA VAL A 182 2.22 -26.17 4.24
C VAL A 182 0.82 -25.85 3.70
N LYS A 183 -0.07 -26.84 3.60
CA LYS A 183 -1.46 -26.61 3.14
C LYS A 183 -2.26 -25.78 4.13
N LEU A 184 -1.97 -25.86 5.43
CA LEU A 184 -2.57 -24.97 6.44
C LEU A 184 -2.08 -23.53 6.28
N GLN A 185 -0.78 -23.32 6.05
CA GLN A 185 -0.24 -21.98 5.75
C GLN A 185 -0.87 -21.37 4.48
N HIS A 186 -1.04 -22.17 3.42
CA HIS A 186 -1.79 -21.73 2.22
C HIS A 186 -3.28 -21.50 2.47
N LEU A 187 -3.89 -22.22 3.41
CA LEU A 187 -5.28 -22.02 3.80
C LEU A 187 -5.46 -20.61 4.37
N VAL A 188 -4.59 -20.23 5.31
CA VAL A 188 -4.56 -18.92 5.95
C VAL A 188 -4.20 -17.80 4.96
N LEU A 189 -3.15 -17.98 4.15
CA LEU A 189 -2.77 -17.02 3.08
C LEU A 189 -3.95 -16.73 2.14
N HIS A 190 -4.71 -17.76 1.78
CA HIS A 190 -5.87 -17.59 0.92
C HIS A 190 -6.97 -16.77 1.59
N GLY A 191 -7.22 -16.97 2.89
CA GLY A 191 -8.19 -16.18 3.65
C GLY A 191 -7.79 -14.71 3.67
N MET A 192 -6.52 -14.41 4.00
CA MET A 192 -6.02 -13.02 4.03
C MET A 192 -6.08 -12.36 2.65
N TRP A 193 -5.81 -13.10 1.57
CA TRP A 193 -5.96 -12.57 0.22
C TRP A 193 -7.40 -12.18 -0.13
N LEU A 194 -8.40 -12.92 0.36
CA LEU A 194 -9.82 -12.59 0.15
C LEU A 194 -10.32 -11.47 1.06
N TYR A 195 -9.57 -11.11 2.11
CA TYR A 195 -9.99 -10.09 3.05
C TYR A 195 -10.26 -8.75 2.32
N PRO A 196 -11.42 -8.12 2.55
CA PRO A 196 -11.77 -6.84 1.95
C PRO A 196 -10.95 -5.71 2.59
N GLY A 197 -9.91 -5.25 1.89
CA GLY A 197 -9.10 -4.09 2.25
C GLY A 197 -7.60 -4.39 2.32
N ASP A 198 -6.82 -3.43 2.81
CA ASP A 198 -5.35 -3.45 2.71
C ASP A 198 -4.65 -4.03 3.95
N ARG A 199 -5.40 -4.59 4.90
CA ARG A 199 -4.81 -5.27 6.07
C ARG A 199 -4.04 -6.52 5.66
N TYR A 200 -3.20 -7.00 6.56
CA TYR A 200 -2.45 -8.25 6.43
C TYR A 200 -1.35 -8.26 5.35
N GLY A 201 -0.99 -7.10 4.78
CA GLY A 201 0.07 -6.99 3.77
C GLY A 201 1.40 -7.58 4.25
N GLU A 202 1.83 -7.22 5.47
CA GLU A 202 3.05 -7.74 6.08
C GLU A 202 3.00 -9.26 6.28
N GLN A 203 1.88 -9.80 6.77
CA GLN A 203 1.68 -11.23 7.03
C GLN A 203 1.70 -12.03 5.73
N LEU A 204 1.07 -11.53 4.67
CA LEU A 204 1.11 -12.12 3.33
C LEU A 204 2.55 -12.21 2.80
N VAL A 205 3.34 -11.12 2.93
CA VAL A 205 4.76 -11.12 2.55
C VAL A 205 5.57 -12.10 3.40
N GLN A 206 5.38 -12.08 4.72
CA GLN A 206 6.17 -12.85 5.67
C GLN A 206 5.93 -14.36 5.52
N ILE A 207 4.67 -14.80 5.49
CA ILE A 207 4.30 -16.22 5.31
C ILE A 207 4.65 -16.67 3.89
N GLY A 208 4.33 -15.87 2.86
CA GLY A 208 4.68 -16.19 1.47
C GLY A 208 6.19 -16.38 1.28
N THR A 209 7.01 -15.50 1.88
CA THR A 209 8.48 -15.63 1.85
C THR A 209 8.96 -16.91 2.53
N ARG A 210 8.32 -17.35 3.63
CA ARG A 210 8.67 -18.62 4.26
C ARG A 210 8.38 -19.81 3.34
N LEU A 211 7.21 -19.84 2.70
CA LEU A 211 6.84 -20.89 1.77
C LEU A 211 7.77 -20.93 0.54
N ILE A 212 8.14 -19.77 0.00
CA ILE A 212 9.10 -19.66 -1.11
C ILE A 212 10.49 -20.19 -0.71
N ARG A 213 10.92 -20.02 0.55
CA ARG A 213 12.19 -20.57 1.04
C ARG A 213 12.15 -22.10 1.14
N SER A 214 11.00 -22.68 1.47
CA SER A 214 10.85 -24.15 1.47
C SER A 214 10.67 -24.71 0.07
N ASP A 215 9.95 -24.01 -0.81
CA ASP A 215 9.76 -24.37 -2.21
C ASP A 215 9.76 -23.11 -3.08
N ALA A 216 10.89 -22.85 -3.75
CA ALA A 216 11.04 -21.70 -4.63
C ALA A 216 10.14 -21.75 -5.87
N ARG A 217 9.56 -22.91 -6.19
CA ARG A 217 8.67 -23.12 -7.35
C ARG A 217 7.19 -22.96 -7.00
N ASP A 218 6.86 -22.60 -5.76
CA ASP A 218 5.49 -22.38 -5.33
C ASP A 218 4.91 -21.07 -5.90
N ALA A 219 4.31 -21.18 -7.08
CA ALA A 219 3.69 -20.06 -7.79
C ALA A 219 2.58 -19.37 -6.96
N ASN A 220 1.86 -20.11 -6.12
CA ASN A 220 0.82 -19.53 -5.27
C ASN A 220 1.43 -18.69 -4.15
N ALA A 221 2.52 -19.13 -3.50
CA ALA A 221 3.21 -18.33 -2.50
C ALA A 221 3.78 -17.03 -3.09
N TRP A 222 4.35 -17.08 -4.29
CA TRP A 222 4.80 -15.88 -5.02
C TRP A 222 3.64 -14.91 -5.29
N MET A 223 2.51 -15.38 -5.79
CA MET A 223 1.34 -14.54 -6.03
C MET A 223 0.76 -13.96 -4.73
N ARG A 224 0.70 -14.73 -3.64
CA ARG A 224 0.23 -14.22 -2.33
C ARG A 224 1.18 -13.18 -1.75
N ARG A 225 2.48 -13.37 -1.92
CA ARG A 225 3.49 -12.36 -1.55
C ARG A 225 3.33 -11.08 -2.37
N ALA A 226 3.03 -11.19 -3.66
CA ALA A 226 2.76 -10.04 -4.51
C ALA A 226 1.56 -9.22 -4.02
N GLU A 227 0.47 -9.88 -3.63
CA GLU A 227 -0.66 -9.19 -2.98
C GLU A 227 -0.22 -8.44 -1.72
N GLY A 228 0.62 -9.07 -0.89
CA GLY A 228 1.16 -8.44 0.30
C GLY A 228 1.91 -7.13 -0.02
N HIS A 229 2.82 -7.18 -0.99
CA HIS A 229 3.54 -6.00 -1.48
C HIS A 229 2.60 -4.94 -2.06
N ARG A 230 1.58 -5.35 -2.82
CA ARG A 230 0.55 -4.43 -3.37
C ARG A 230 -0.16 -3.66 -2.25
N ARG A 231 -0.60 -4.36 -1.19
CA ARG A 231 -1.26 -3.73 -0.01
C ARG A 231 -0.34 -2.78 0.75
N LEU A 232 0.97 -3.00 0.71
CA LEU A 232 1.97 -2.13 1.32
C LEU A 232 2.35 -0.93 0.41
N GLY A 233 1.79 -0.84 -0.80
CA GLY A 233 2.15 0.19 -1.79
C GLY A 233 3.48 -0.09 -2.52
N GLU A 234 4.08 -1.24 -2.30
CA GLU A 234 5.34 -1.72 -2.90
C GLU A 234 5.06 -2.34 -4.28
N HIS A 235 4.52 -1.53 -5.19
CA HIS A 235 3.97 -2.03 -6.45
C HIS A 235 5.02 -2.67 -7.37
N ARG A 236 6.28 -2.23 -7.31
CA ARG A 236 7.35 -2.80 -8.15
C ARG A 236 7.66 -4.23 -7.71
N GLU A 237 7.82 -4.43 -6.41
CA GLU A 237 8.03 -5.71 -5.76
C GLU A 237 6.85 -6.66 -6.00
N ALA A 238 5.63 -6.12 -6.00
CA ALA A 238 4.42 -6.87 -6.35
C ALA A 238 4.45 -7.35 -7.82
N VAL A 239 4.81 -6.50 -8.78
CA VAL A 239 4.91 -6.88 -10.20
C VAL A 239 6.00 -7.95 -10.40
N GLU A 240 7.17 -7.78 -9.78
CA GLU A 240 8.27 -8.76 -9.88
C GLU A 240 7.87 -10.13 -9.32
N ALA A 241 7.16 -10.15 -8.18
CA ALA A 241 6.65 -11.38 -7.59
C ALA A 241 5.57 -12.04 -8.47
N LEU A 242 4.71 -11.24 -9.13
CA LEU A 242 3.72 -11.76 -10.10
C LEU A 242 4.36 -12.30 -11.37
N ASP A 243 5.38 -11.63 -11.90
CA ASP A 243 6.14 -12.11 -13.06
C ASP A 243 6.80 -13.46 -12.75
N THR A 244 7.39 -13.58 -11.56
CA THR A 244 7.94 -14.85 -11.06
C THR A 244 6.84 -15.91 -10.95
N ALA A 245 5.71 -15.61 -10.30
CA ALA A 245 4.60 -16.53 -10.15
C ALA A 245 4.08 -17.05 -11.49
N ILE A 246 3.91 -16.16 -12.49
CA ILE A 246 3.43 -16.52 -13.84
C ILE A 246 4.45 -17.43 -14.54
N SER A 247 5.75 -17.13 -14.43
CA SER A 247 6.80 -17.94 -15.08
C SER A 247 6.91 -19.38 -14.55
N LEU A 248 6.41 -19.62 -13.33
CA LEU A 248 6.46 -20.93 -12.67
C LEU A 248 5.25 -21.82 -13.01
N LEU A 249 4.21 -21.26 -13.65
CA LEU A 249 3.01 -22.02 -13.99
C LEU A 249 3.28 -23.03 -15.12
N ASP A 250 2.67 -24.21 -14.99
CA ASP A 250 2.62 -25.19 -16.07
C ASP A 250 1.79 -24.66 -17.26
N ALA A 251 2.17 -25.07 -18.48
CA ALA A 251 1.51 -24.66 -19.72
C ALA A 251 0.00 -24.98 -19.75
N ASN A 252 -0.44 -26.01 -19.03
CA ASN A 252 -1.84 -26.41 -18.98
C ASN A 252 -2.66 -25.65 -17.91
N SER A 253 -2.01 -24.87 -17.04
CA SER A 253 -2.66 -24.11 -15.96
C SER A 253 -3.29 -22.81 -16.46
N ARG A 254 -4.04 -22.87 -17.57
CA ARG A 254 -4.56 -21.69 -18.30
C ARG A 254 -5.45 -20.78 -17.45
N GLU A 255 -6.28 -21.36 -16.60
CA GLU A 255 -7.19 -20.60 -15.72
C GLU A 255 -6.41 -19.80 -14.67
N VAL A 256 -5.47 -20.46 -13.98
CA VAL A 256 -4.58 -19.83 -12.99
C VAL A 256 -3.69 -18.78 -13.64
N HIS A 257 -3.15 -19.06 -14.85
CA HIS A 257 -2.38 -18.09 -15.62
C HIS A 257 -3.21 -16.84 -15.93
N ALA A 258 -4.47 -17.01 -16.37
CA ALA A 258 -5.36 -15.89 -16.64
C ALA A 258 -5.67 -15.07 -15.37
N ASP A 259 -5.84 -15.73 -14.21
CA ASP A 259 -6.00 -15.04 -12.92
C ASP A 259 -4.76 -14.21 -12.56
N PHE A 260 -3.56 -14.77 -12.69
CA PHE A 260 -2.33 -14.09 -12.31
C PHE A 260 -2.04 -12.90 -13.24
N VAL A 261 -2.30 -13.04 -14.54
CA VAL A 261 -2.20 -11.94 -15.51
C VAL A 261 -3.18 -10.81 -15.17
N ARG A 262 -4.42 -11.14 -14.75
CA ARG A 262 -5.38 -10.12 -14.29
C ARG A 262 -4.87 -9.37 -13.07
N GLN A 263 -4.32 -10.08 -12.09
CA GLN A 263 -3.72 -9.46 -10.90
C GLN A 263 -2.54 -8.56 -11.26
N ARG A 264 -1.65 -9.02 -12.15
CA ARG A 264 -0.54 -8.21 -12.67
C ARG A 264 -1.00 -6.94 -13.38
N MET A 265 -2.05 -7.04 -14.19
CA MET A 265 -2.63 -5.88 -14.87
C MET A 265 -3.19 -4.86 -13.86
N MET A 266 -3.87 -5.33 -12.81
CA MET A 266 -4.38 -4.48 -11.73
C MET A 266 -3.25 -3.73 -11.01
N VAL A 267 -2.21 -4.44 -10.55
CA VAL A 267 -1.06 -3.85 -9.86
C VAL A 267 -0.34 -2.84 -10.75
N THR A 268 -0.14 -3.16 -12.03
CA THR A 268 0.53 -2.25 -12.98
C THR A 268 -0.29 -0.98 -13.21
N TYR A 269 -1.62 -1.11 -13.23
CA TYR A 269 -2.52 0.02 -13.35
C TYR A 269 -2.48 0.91 -12.09
N GLU A 270 -2.53 0.32 -10.90
CA GLU A 270 -2.37 1.04 -9.62
C GLU A 270 -1.04 1.78 -9.55
N MET A 271 0.06 1.12 -9.94
CA MET A 271 1.39 1.74 -10.03
C MET A 271 1.42 2.95 -10.97
N GLY A 272 0.78 2.85 -12.14
CA GLY A 272 0.68 3.94 -13.10
C GLY A 272 -0.13 5.12 -12.59
N ILE A 273 -1.21 4.86 -11.83
CA ILE A 273 -1.99 5.91 -11.17
C ILE A 273 -1.13 6.62 -10.11
N MET A 274 -0.42 5.87 -9.26
CA MET A 274 0.43 6.46 -8.22
C MET A 274 1.53 7.33 -8.82
N ALA A 275 2.20 6.86 -9.87
CA ALA A 275 3.20 7.67 -10.58
C ALA A 275 2.62 8.98 -11.16
N ASN A 276 1.39 8.95 -11.68
CA ASN A 276 0.70 10.15 -12.15
C ASN A 276 0.37 11.09 -10.99
N ILE A 277 -0.14 10.55 -9.87
CA ILE A 277 -0.44 11.34 -8.67
C ILE A 277 0.83 12.02 -8.18
N ASP A 278 1.95 11.32 -8.07
CA ASP A 278 3.23 11.89 -7.64
C ASP A 278 3.69 13.03 -8.58
N GLU A 279 3.56 12.85 -9.89
CA GLU A 279 3.85 13.89 -10.88
C GLU A 279 2.95 15.13 -10.67
N LYS A 280 1.64 14.92 -10.44
CA LYS A 280 0.69 16.03 -10.21
C LYS A 280 0.91 16.72 -8.88
N VAL A 281 1.24 15.98 -7.83
CA VAL A 281 1.59 16.55 -6.52
C VAL A 281 2.83 17.41 -6.65
N ALA A 282 3.89 16.91 -7.29
CA ALA A 282 5.11 17.68 -7.54
C ALA A 282 4.85 18.95 -8.37
N ALA A 283 3.99 18.87 -9.40
CA ALA A 283 3.60 20.03 -10.19
C ALA A 283 2.82 21.06 -9.36
N VAL A 284 1.93 20.63 -8.47
CA VAL A 284 1.18 21.51 -7.56
C VAL A 284 2.13 22.16 -6.55
N GLU A 285 3.05 21.41 -5.97
CA GLU A 285 4.07 21.93 -5.05
C GLU A 285 4.93 23.02 -5.71
N ALA A 286 5.35 22.81 -6.96
CA ALA A 286 6.10 23.81 -7.71
C ALA A 286 5.30 25.11 -7.94
N VAL A 287 4.01 25.00 -8.29
CA VAL A 287 3.13 26.17 -8.47
C VAL A 287 2.91 26.91 -7.14
N ILE A 288 2.77 26.17 -6.04
CA ILE A 288 2.63 26.76 -4.70
C ILE A 288 3.91 27.52 -4.32
N ALA A 289 5.08 26.94 -4.55
CA ALA A 289 6.36 27.59 -4.29
C ALA A 289 6.52 28.87 -5.10
N GLU A 290 6.28 28.82 -6.42
CA GLU A 290 6.38 30.00 -7.30
C GLU A 290 5.43 31.13 -6.88
N ARG A 291 4.17 30.80 -6.59
CA ARG A 291 3.19 31.79 -6.11
C ARG A 291 3.56 32.33 -4.73
N GLY A 292 4.07 31.49 -3.85
CA GLY A 292 4.55 31.90 -2.53
C GLY A 292 5.66 32.93 -2.64
N ASP A 293 6.68 32.63 -3.45
CA ASP A 293 7.82 33.53 -3.67
C ASP A 293 7.39 34.85 -4.30
N ALA A 294 6.57 34.81 -5.36
CA ALA A 294 6.05 36.01 -6.01
C ALA A 294 5.22 36.89 -5.05
N GLN A 295 4.47 36.26 -4.14
CA GLN A 295 3.66 36.99 -3.15
C GLN A 295 4.53 37.62 -2.05
N VAL A 296 5.57 36.92 -1.59
CA VAL A 296 6.57 37.46 -0.65
C VAL A 296 7.32 38.64 -1.27
N GLU A 297 7.77 38.53 -2.51
CA GLU A 297 8.46 39.62 -3.23
C GLU A 297 7.56 40.86 -3.35
N LYS A 298 6.29 40.67 -3.72
CA LYS A 298 5.31 41.76 -3.78
C LYS A 298 5.11 42.45 -2.42
N LEU A 299 5.06 41.68 -1.34
CA LEU A 299 4.95 42.21 0.03
C LEU A 299 6.18 43.03 0.42
N HIS A 300 7.39 42.54 0.12
CA HIS A 300 8.62 43.32 0.33
C HIS A 300 8.60 44.63 -0.45
N GLY A 301 8.20 44.61 -1.72
CA GLY A 301 8.09 45.81 -2.54
C GLY A 301 7.13 46.86 -1.95
N ILE A 302 5.96 46.43 -1.46
CA ILE A 302 4.99 47.32 -0.80
C ILE A 302 5.57 47.90 0.50
N VAL A 303 6.24 47.08 1.32
CA VAL A 303 6.87 47.51 2.57
C VAL A 303 7.98 48.52 2.31
N ASP A 304 8.83 48.30 1.31
CA ASP A 304 9.90 49.22 0.92
C ASP A 304 9.33 50.55 0.41
N GLU A 305 8.28 50.52 -0.40
CA GLU A 305 7.60 51.72 -0.88
C GLU A 305 6.98 52.53 0.27
N HIS A 306 6.31 51.86 1.21
CA HIS A 306 5.75 52.51 2.40
C HIS A 306 6.84 53.09 3.31
N SER A 307 7.92 52.34 3.54
CA SER A 307 9.07 52.78 4.34
C SER A 307 9.73 54.03 3.73
N ASN A 308 9.91 54.04 2.41
CA ASN A 308 10.46 55.20 1.69
C ASN A 308 9.50 56.41 1.73
N THR A 309 8.20 56.16 1.62
CA THR A 309 7.18 57.22 1.74
C THR A 309 7.15 57.82 3.15
N LEU A 310 7.19 56.98 4.18
CA LEU A 310 7.28 57.41 5.59
C LEU A 310 8.55 58.20 5.86
N LYS A 311 9.71 57.77 5.33
CA LYS A 311 10.96 58.54 5.44
C LYS A 311 10.84 59.92 4.81
N ARG A 312 10.26 60.04 3.61
CA ARG A 312 10.02 61.34 2.96
C ARG A 312 9.07 62.21 3.77
N GLN A 313 7.94 61.67 4.22
CA GLN A 313 6.99 62.40 5.07
C GLN A 313 7.62 62.86 6.39
N PHE A 314 8.44 62.02 7.02
CA PHE A 314 9.15 62.38 8.24
C PHE A 314 10.18 63.49 7.97
N GLN A 315 10.95 63.41 6.89
CA GLN A 315 11.87 64.47 6.48
C GLN A 315 11.12 65.80 6.22
N ASP A 316 9.98 65.76 5.51
CA ASP A 316 9.15 66.94 5.28
C ASP A 316 8.57 67.51 6.58
N MET A 317 8.11 66.64 7.49
CA MET A 317 7.59 67.05 8.79
C MET A 317 8.69 67.66 9.66
N MET A 318 9.88 67.04 9.71
CA MET A 318 11.05 67.58 10.41
C MET A 318 11.43 68.95 9.85
N PHE A 319 11.37 69.12 8.52
CA PHE A 319 11.63 70.40 7.89
C PHE A 319 10.63 71.48 8.33
N ARG A 320 9.32 71.16 8.33
CA ARG A 320 8.28 72.07 8.82
C ARG A 320 8.48 72.43 10.29
N ILE A 321 8.82 71.47 11.14
CA ILE A 321 9.07 71.71 12.57
C ILE A 321 10.27 72.66 12.74
N MET A 322 11.36 72.40 12.03
CA MET A 322 12.55 73.25 12.08
C MET A 322 12.27 74.67 11.57
N GLU A 323 11.43 74.84 10.55
CA GLU A 323 11.00 76.17 10.06
C GLU A 323 10.17 76.92 11.12
N VAL A 324 9.24 76.23 11.78
CA VAL A 324 8.44 76.78 12.89
C VAL A 324 9.35 77.18 14.06
N ILE A 325 10.30 76.32 14.46
CA ILE A 325 11.27 76.63 15.53
C ILE A 325 12.13 77.84 15.15
N ALA A 326 12.64 77.90 13.92
CA ALA A 326 13.45 79.03 13.46
C ALA A 326 12.66 80.36 13.51
N LEU A 327 11.37 80.31 13.15
CA LEU A 327 10.47 81.47 13.26
C LEU A 327 10.26 81.89 14.72
N PHE A 328 10.04 80.95 15.64
CA PHE A 328 9.93 81.25 17.07
C PHE A 328 11.21 81.83 17.65
N VAL A 329 12.38 81.27 17.31
CA VAL A 329 13.69 81.79 17.74
C VAL A 329 13.91 83.21 17.20
N ALA A 330 13.53 83.47 15.94
CA ALA A 330 13.61 84.80 15.37
C ALA A 330 12.71 85.80 16.11
N LEU A 331 11.47 85.41 16.41
CA LEU A 331 10.53 86.24 17.16
C LEU A 331 11.05 86.58 18.56
N ILE A 332 11.56 85.58 19.29
CA ILE A 332 12.17 85.77 20.61
C ILE A 332 13.39 86.69 20.52
N GLY A 333 14.23 86.53 19.49
CA GLY A 333 15.40 87.39 19.25
C GLY A 333 15.03 88.85 19.03
N VAL A 334 13.99 89.13 18.24
CA VAL A 334 13.47 90.51 18.04
C VAL A 334 12.95 91.08 19.35
N LEU A 335 12.18 90.29 20.12
CA LEU A 335 11.64 90.73 21.41
C LEU A 335 12.77 91.06 22.40
N ALA A 336 13.79 90.20 22.51
CA ALA A 336 14.95 90.40 23.37
C ALA A 336 15.77 91.64 22.96
N ALA A 337 15.99 91.86 21.66
CA ALA A 337 16.67 93.06 21.16
C ALA A 337 15.88 94.34 21.48
N THR A 338 14.55 94.29 21.35
CA THR A 338 13.66 95.42 21.65
C THR A 338 13.67 95.76 23.15
N ILE A 339 13.56 94.76 24.03
CA ILE A 339 13.62 94.96 25.49
C ILE A 339 15.02 95.42 25.92
N GLY A 340 16.08 94.77 25.43
CA GLY A 340 17.46 95.10 25.79
C GLY A 340 17.87 96.52 25.41
N THR A 341 17.44 97.01 24.23
CA THR A 341 17.69 98.39 23.81
C THR A 341 16.89 99.42 24.60
N SER A 342 15.72 99.05 25.14
CA SER A 342 14.91 99.92 25.99
C SER A 342 15.49 100.14 27.39
N LEU A 343 16.14 99.12 27.96
CA LEU A 343 16.75 99.14 29.29
C LEU A 343 18.15 99.75 29.32
N ALA A 344 18.81 99.86 28.16
CA ALA A 344 20.12 100.47 28.04
C ALA A 344 20.06 102.01 28.21
N ALA A 345 20.30 102.47 29.43
CA ALA A 345 20.42 103.89 29.77
C ALA A 345 21.71 104.47 29.16
N GLY A 346 21.58 105.47 28.28
CA GLY A 346 22.72 106.19 27.68
C GLY A 346 22.86 106.09 26.15
N LEU A 347 22.03 105.30 25.46
CA LEU A 347 22.07 105.21 23.99
C LEU A 347 21.28 106.34 23.32
N SER A 348 21.89 107.01 22.32
CA SER A 348 21.21 107.97 21.45
C SER A 348 20.15 107.29 20.58
N LEU A 349 19.15 108.05 20.13
CA LEU A 349 18.07 107.54 19.27
C LEU A 349 18.61 106.81 18.03
N GLY A 350 19.66 107.36 17.40
CA GLY A 350 20.33 106.74 16.26
C GLY A 350 21.03 105.43 16.59
N GLY A 351 21.65 105.32 17.77
CA GLY A 351 22.29 104.08 18.23
C GLY A 351 21.29 102.94 18.46
N ARG A 352 20.09 103.25 18.97
CA ARG A 352 19.00 102.27 19.15
C ARG A 352 18.49 101.75 17.81
N ILE A 353 18.26 102.64 16.85
CA ILE A 353 17.84 102.27 15.49
C ILE A 353 18.89 101.38 14.81
N ALA A 354 20.18 101.71 14.95
CA ALA A 354 21.26 100.93 14.37
C ALA A 354 21.36 99.51 14.96
N ILE A 355 21.20 99.35 16.28
CA ILE A 355 21.20 98.04 16.95
C ILE A 355 19.97 97.21 16.56
N LEU A 356 18.79 97.83 16.50
CA LEU A 356 17.57 97.15 16.05
C LEU A 356 17.67 96.71 14.59
N ALA A 357 18.22 97.56 13.71
CA ALA A 357 18.43 97.24 12.31
C ALA A 357 19.45 96.10 12.14
N SER A 358 20.57 96.13 12.87
CA SER A 358 21.59 95.07 12.79
C SER A 358 21.09 93.74 13.34
N ALA A 359 20.36 93.74 14.46
CA ALA A 359 19.73 92.55 15.03
C ALA A 359 18.68 91.96 14.09
N SER A 360 17.87 92.81 13.44
CA SER A 360 16.85 92.36 12.48
C SER A 360 17.49 91.76 11.22
N ILE A 361 18.54 92.38 10.68
CA ILE A 361 19.30 91.85 9.53
C ILE A 361 19.95 90.52 9.89
N PHE A 362 20.56 90.40 11.07
CA PHE A 362 21.17 89.15 11.54
C PHE A 362 20.12 88.03 11.67
N LEU A 363 18.95 88.34 12.22
CA LEU A 363 17.85 87.36 12.37
C LEU A 363 17.28 86.91 11.03
N VAL A 364 17.07 87.83 10.09
CA VAL A 364 16.63 87.48 8.73
C VAL A 364 17.69 86.64 8.03
N PHE A 365 18.97 87.01 8.14
CA PHE A 365 20.07 86.24 7.58
C PHE A 365 20.16 84.84 8.20
N PHE A 366 20.07 84.72 9.52
CA PHE A 366 20.09 83.44 10.24
C PHE A 366 18.92 82.54 9.84
N PHE A 367 17.72 83.12 9.71
CA PHE A 367 16.54 82.40 9.24
C PHE A 367 16.71 81.88 7.81
N VAL A 368 17.17 82.74 6.88
CA VAL A 368 17.44 82.36 5.49
C VAL A 368 18.56 81.31 5.43
N MET A 369 19.60 81.43 6.25
CA MET A 369 20.70 80.47 6.32
C MET A 369 20.22 79.08 6.75
N ILE A 370 19.37 78.99 7.79
CA ILE A 370 18.76 77.71 8.19
C ILE A 370 17.88 77.17 7.07
N HIS A 371 17.04 78.01 6.46
CA HIS A 371 16.15 77.59 5.38
C HIS A 371 16.90 77.07 4.14
N VAL A 372 18.05 77.65 3.81
CA VAL A 372 18.88 77.25 2.65
C VAL A 372 19.74 76.03 2.97
N LEU A 373 20.39 75.97 4.14
CA LEU A 373 21.26 74.84 4.51
C LEU A 373 20.47 73.56 4.77
N ALA A 374 19.25 73.68 5.25
CA ALA A 374 18.46 72.53 5.63
C ALA A 374 17.47 72.07 4.54
N ARG A 375 17.40 72.77 3.40
CA ARG A 375 16.65 72.28 2.24
C ARG A 375 17.33 71.02 1.70
N PRO A 376 16.61 69.91 1.51
CA PRO A 376 17.19 68.74 0.87
C PRO A 376 17.68 69.13 -0.53
N ARG A 377 18.93 68.80 -0.87
CA ARG A 377 19.34 68.82 -2.27
C ARG A 377 18.46 67.82 -3.00
N ALA A 378 17.59 68.30 -3.87
CA ALA A 378 16.84 67.43 -4.76
C ALA A 378 17.86 66.61 -5.55
N GLU A 379 17.99 65.32 -5.21
CA GLU A 379 18.68 64.38 -6.09
C GLU A 379 17.92 64.42 -7.41
N ARG A 380 18.55 65.03 -8.42
CA ARG A 380 18.12 64.88 -9.80
C ARG A 380 18.17 63.40 -10.08
N THR A 381 17.00 62.76 -10.06
CA THR A 381 16.80 61.43 -10.61
C THR A 381 17.35 61.44 -12.02
N ARG A 382 18.52 60.84 -12.20
CA ARG A 382 19.12 60.56 -13.49
C ARG A 382 18.20 59.56 -14.20
N LYS A 383 17.21 60.08 -14.93
CA LYS A 383 16.56 59.36 -16.02
C LYS A 383 17.62 59.18 -17.10
N ASP A 384 18.20 57.99 -17.14
CA ASP A 384 19.03 57.40 -18.20
C ASP A 384 19.04 55.90 -17.82
N ARG A 385 18.66 54.91 -18.64
CA ARG A 385 18.68 54.78 -20.09
C ARG A 385 17.74 53.63 -20.51
N THR A 386 17.32 53.71 -21.77
CA THR A 386 17.00 52.62 -22.71
C THR A 386 17.63 51.27 -22.42
#